data_AF-A0A846D9E7-F1
#
_entry.id   AF-A0A846D9E7-F1
#
_cell.length_a   1.000
_cell.length_b   1.000
_cell.length_c   1.000
_cell.angle_alpha   90.00
_cell.angle_beta   90.00
_cell.angle_gamma   90.00
#
_symmetry.space_group_name_H-M   'P 1'
#
loop_
_entity.id
_entity.type
_entity.pdbx_description
1 polymer ?
#
loop_
_entity_poly.entity_id
_entity_poly.type
_entity_poly.pdbx_seq_one_letter_code
_entity_poly.pdbx_strand_id
1 'polypeptide(L)'
;MEITIQLPDEIASQLQVGDLSRRILELIVADRYRQGHLGAAQVRRILNFSSRWETYQFLKEEKAYLPYTEADLDEDSQTLDNLFANPG
;
A
#
# COMPACT_ATOMS: atom_id res chain seq x y z
N MET A 1 -15.21 13.29 4.60
CA MET A 1 -16.23 12.22 4.58
C MET A 1 -16.16 11.52 5.93
N GLU A 2 -17.29 11.24 6.55
CA GLU A 2 -17.37 10.51 7.82
C GLU A 2 -17.96 9.11 7.55
N ILE A 3 -17.34 8.07 8.10
CA ILE A 3 -17.79 6.68 7.98
C ILE A 3 -17.98 6.14 9.40
N THR A 4 -19.17 5.66 9.70
CA THR A 4 -19.49 4.99 10.97
C THR A 4 -19.48 3.48 10.77
N ILE A 5 -18.74 2.75 11.61
CA ILE A 5 -18.65 1.29 11.57
C ILE A 5 -19.20 0.77 12.91
N GLN A 6 -20.14 -0.17 12.84
CA GLN A 6 -20.61 -0.90 14.02
C GLN A 6 -19.66 -2.08 14.26
N LEU A 7 -19.07 -2.16 15.45
CA LEU A 7 -18.17 -3.22 15.85
C LEU A 7 -18.83 -4.13 16.89
N PRO A 8 -18.58 -5.45 16.87
CA PRO A 8 -18.95 -6.33 17.98
C PRO A 8 -18.28 -5.89 19.28
N ASP A 9 -18.97 -6.04 20.41
CA ASP A 9 -18.49 -5.64 21.74
C ASP A 9 -17.18 -6.34 22.13
N GLU A 10 -16.99 -7.58 21.68
CA GLU A 10 -15.77 -8.36 21.90
C GLU A 10 -14.55 -7.71 21.25
N ILE A 11 -14.74 -6.99 20.14
CA ILE A 11 -13.68 -6.26 19.45
C ILE A 11 -13.53 -4.86 20.05
N ALA A 12 -14.65 -4.18 20.32
CA ALA A 12 -14.64 -2.84 20.90
C ALA A 12 -13.89 -2.79 22.25
N SER A 13 -14.08 -3.82 23.09
CA SER A 13 -13.41 -3.95 24.38
C SER A 13 -11.88 -4.16 24.31
N GLN A 14 -11.35 -4.56 23.15
CA GLN A 14 -9.92 -4.79 22.93
C GLN A 14 -9.21 -3.60 22.28
N LEU A 15 -9.96 -2.59 21.84
CA LEU A 15 -9.43 -1.44 21.12
C LEU A 15 -9.00 -0.32 22.07
N GLN A 16 -7.75 0.13 21.93
CA GLN A 16 -7.34 1.39 22.53
C GLN A 16 -7.80 2.54 21.63
N VAL A 17 -8.61 3.44 22.19
CA VAL A 17 -9.31 4.49 21.44
C VAL A 17 -8.36 5.55 20.86
N GLY A 18 -7.15 5.70 21.40
CA GLY A 18 -6.20 6.77 21.06
C GLY A 18 -5.97 6.97 19.55
N ASP A 19 -5.05 6.22 18.96
CA ASP A 19 -4.69 6.36 17.54
C ASP A 19 -5.51 5.46 16.60
N LEU A 20 -6.70 5.02 17.04
CA LEU A 20 -7.49 4.04 16.29
C LEU A 20 -7.87 4.55 14.90
N SER A 21 -8.32 5.79 14.79
CA SER A 21 -8.67 6.41 13.50
C SER A 21 -7.49 6.42 12.53
N ARG A 22 -6.29 6.71 13.04
CA ARG A 22 -5.06 6.71 12.24
C ARG A 22 -4.70 5.29 11.81
N ARG A 23 -4.75 4.32 12.72
CA ARG A 23 -4.46 2.91 12.44
C ARG A 23 -5.43 2.32 11.40
N ILE A 24 -6.71 2.62 11.51
CA ILE A 24 -7.71 2.17 10.53
C ILE A 24 -7.43 2.77 9.15
N LEU A 25 -7.11 4.07 9.07
CA LEU A 25 -6.71 4.69 7.81
C LEU A 25 -5.49 4.01 7.19
N GLU A 26 -4.46 3.74 8.00
CA GLU A 26 -3.25 3.04 7.58
C GLU A 26 -3.56 1.65 7.02
N LEU A 27 -4.35 0.85 7.73
CA LEU A 27 -4.76 -0.49 7.28
C LEU A 27 -5.53 -0.44 5.95
N ILE A 28 -6.45 0.51 5.79
CA ILE A 28 -7.19 0.70 4.54
C ILE A 28 -6.24 1.07 3.39
N VAL A 29 -5.33 2.01 3.62
CA VAL A 29 -4.38 2.47 2.58
C VAL A 29 -3.42 1.34 2.19
N ALA A 30 -2.91 0.58 3.16
CA ALA A 30 -2.04 -0.56 2.92
C ALA A 30 -2.74 -1.65 2.10
N ASP A 31 -4.01 -1.96 2.41
CA ASP A 31 -4.81 -2.92 1.66
C ASP A 31 -5.05 -2.47 0.21
N ARG A 32 -5.41 -1.20 -0.01
CA ARG A 32 -5.60 -0.67 -1.36
C ARG A 32 -4.30 -0.62 -2.18
N TYR A 33 -3.16 -0.40 -1.54
CA TYR A 33 -1.85 -0.54 -2.19
C TYR A 33 -1.58 -1.99 -2.58
N ARG A 34 -1.83 -2.96 -1.68
CA ARG A 34 -1.65 -4.39 -1.95
C ARG A 34 -2.51 -4.87 -3.13
N GLN A 35 -3.70 -4.31 -3.29
CA GLN A 35 -4.61 -4.57 -4.41
C GLN A 35 -4.23 -3.83 -5.71
N GLY A 36 -3.16 -3.03 -5.72
CA GLY A 36 -2.74 -2.24 -6.87
C GLY A 36 -3.62 -1.02 -7.17
N HIS A 37 -4.60 -0.70 -6.33
CA HIS A 37 -5.48 0.47 -6.51
C HIS A 37 -4.81 1.80 -6.14
N LEU A 38 -3.77 1.75 -5.30
CA LEU A 38 -2.96 2.91 -4.94
C LEU A 38 -1.49 2.66 -5.31
N GLY A 39 -0.85 3.67 -5.89
CA GLY A 39 0.61 3.73 -6.01
C GLY A 39 1.27 4.32 -4.76
N ALA A 40 2.58 4.09 -4.60
CA ALA A 40 3.33 4.55 -3.42
C ALA A 40 3.28 6.09 -3.23
N ALA A 41 3.21 6.86 -4.31
CA ALA A 41 3.06 8.31 -4.24
C ALA A 41 1.70 8.75 -3.65
N GLN A 42 0.63 7.99 -3.92
CA GLN A 42 -0.69 8.24 -3.34
C GLN A 42 -0.71 7.87 -1.87
N VAL A 43 -0.12 6.71 -1.50
CA VAL A 43 0.05 6.29 -0.10
C VAL A 43 0.75 7.38 0.71
N ARG A 44 1.91 7.87 0.22
CA ARG A 44 2.66 8.96 0.86
C ARG A 44 1.80 10.19 1.14
N ARG A 45 1.02 10.61 0.15
CA ARG A 45 0.17 11.81 0.24
C ARG A 45 -0.98 11.62 1.23
N ILE A 46 -1.67 10.48 1.18
CA ILE A 46 -2.81 10.18 2.05
C ILE A 46 -2.37 10.08 3.52
N LEU A 47 -1.25 9.42 3.78
CA LEU A 47 -0.72 9.21 5.13
C LEU A 47 0.18 10.34 5.61
N ASN A 48 0.39 11.36 4.77
CA ASN A 48 1.23 12.54 5.03
C ASN A 48 2.68 12.19 5.43
N PHE A 49 3.26 11.19 4.77
CA PHE A 49 4.66 10.82 5.00
C PHE A 49 5.62 11.83 4.37
N SER A 50 6.65 12.17 5.13
CA SER A 50 7.66 13.16 4.76
C SER A 50 8.51 12.69 3.59
N SER A 51 8.71 11.38 3.43
CA SER A 51 9.57 10.83 2.38
C SER A 51 9.04 9.57 1.70
N ARG A 52 9.60 9.28 0.52
CA ARG A 52 9.42 8.00 -0.17
C ARG A 52 9.93 6.83 0.69
N TRP A 53 11.00 7.03 1.46
CA TRP A 53 11.56 6.01 2.34
C TRP A 53 10.60 5.61 3.46
N GLU A 54 10.05 6.60 4.17
CA GLU A 54 9.04 6.38 5.22
C GLU A 54 7.82 5.63 4.68
N THR A 55 7.41 5.95 3.46
CA THR A 55 6.31 5.24 2.78
C THR A 55 6.64 3.76 2.58
N TYR A 56 7.85 3.43 2.11
CA TYR A 56 8.24 2.03 1.91
C TYR A 56 8.48 1.27 3.21
N GLN A 57 8.96 1.94 4.27
CA GLN A 57 9.05 1.34 5.60
C GLN A 57 7.65 0.94 6.09
N PHE A 58 6.70 1.87 6.04
CA PHE A 58 5.30 1.60 6.37
C PHE A 58 4.70 0.43 5.57
N LEU A 59 4.84 0.44 4.24
CA LEU A 59 4.30 -0.63 3.38
C LEU A 59 4.92 -1.98 3.69
N LYS A 60 6.22 -2.01 4.04
CA LYS A 60 6.92 -3.23 4.46
C LYS A 60 6.39 -3.75 5.80
N GLU A 61 6.23 -2.87 6.78
CA GLU A 61 5.69 -3.21 8.11
C GLU A 61 4.28 -3.79 8.03
N GLU A 62 3.42 -3.21 7.18
CA GLU A 62 2.05 -3.67 6.94
C GLU A 62 1.96 -4.86 5.94
N LYS A 63 3.11 -5.41 5.51
CA LYS A 63 3.21 -6.51 4.54
C LYS A 63 2.36 -6.24 3.28
N ALA A 64 2.34 -4.98 2.85
CA ALA A 64 1.64 -4.50 1.67
C ALA A 64 2.61 -4.52 0.49
N TYR A 65 2.90 -5.72 0.00
CA TYR A 65 3.68 -5.91 -1.20
C TYR A 65 2.76 -5.83 -2.42
N LEU A 66 3.23 -5.17 -3.48
CA LEU A 66 2.61 -5.38 -4.79
C LEU A 66 2.78 -6.86 -5.16
N PRO A 67 1.75 -7.52 -5.68
CA PRO A 67 1.90 -8.85 -6.26
C PRO A 67 2.73 -8.69 -7.53
N TYR A 68 4.05 -8.70 -7.38
CA TYR A 68 5.01 -8.76 -8.47
C TYR A 68 5.47 -10.20 -8.56
N THR A 69 5.07 -10.86 -9.64
CA THR A 69 5.34 -12.25 -9.92
C THR A 69 6.61 -12.38 -10.75
N GLU A 70 7.16 -13.59 -10.82
CA GLU A 70 8.26 -13.88 -11.74
C GLU A 70 7.86 -13.65 -13.20
N ALA A 71 6.58 -13.87 -13.55
CA ALA A 71 6.07 -13.57 -14.88
C ALA A 71 6.11 -12.07 -15.21
N ASP A 72 5.79 -11.21 -14.25
CA ASP A 72 5.90 -9.76 -14.43
C ASP A 72 7.36 -9.35 -14.66
N LEU A 73 8.31 -10.00 -13.98
CA LEU A 73 9.74 -9.79 -14.17
C LEU A 73 10.24 -10.22 -15.55
N ASP A 74 9.78 -11.38 -16.03
CA ASP A 74 10.12 -11.87 -17.36
C ASP A 74 9.56 -10.95 -18.46
N GLU A 75 8.33 -10.46 -18.29
CA GLU A 75 7.69 -9.52 -19.23
C GLU A 75 8.43 -8.17 -19.27
N ASP A 76 8.80 -7.63 -18.10
CA ASP A 76 9.60 -6.40 -18.02
C ASP A 76 10.97 -6.59 -18.69
N SER A 77 11.62 -7.73 -18.47
CA SER A 77 12.93 -8.04 -19.08
C SER A 77 12.84 -8.12 -20.60
N GLN A 78 11.83 -8.81 -21.13
CA GLN A 78 11.58 -8.88 -22.58
C GLN A 78 11.28 -7.50 -23.18
N THR A 79 10.52 -6.67 -22.45
CA THR A 79 10.22 -5.30 -22.86
C THR A 79 11.50 -4.47 -23.00
N LEU A 80 12.41 -4.58 -22.03
CA LEU A 80 13.71 -3.92 -22.08
C LEU A 80 14.58 -4.44 -23.22
N ASP A 81 14.68 -5.76 -23.40
CA ASP A 81 15.44 -6.37 -24.48
C ASP A 81 14.97 -5.87 -25.85
N ASN A 82 13.65 -5.81 -26.07
CA ASN A 82 13.07 -5.28 -27.31
C ASN A 82 13.37 -3.79 -27.52
N LEU A 83 13.30 -3.00 -26.46
CA LEU A 83 13.61 -1.56 -26.50
C LEU A 83 15.09 -1.32 -26.88
N PHE A 84 16.01 -2.14 -26.38
CA PHE A 84 17.43 -2.00 -26.64
C PHE A 84 17.93 -2.73 -27.90
N ALA A 85 17.21 -3.76 -28.38
CA ALA A 85 17.54 -4.50 -29.61
C ALA A 85 17.14 -3.75 -30.88
N ASN A 86 16.16 -2.85 -30.82
CA ASN A 86 15.78 -1.94 -31.91
C ASN A 86 15.96 -0.48 -31.47
N PRO A 87 17.21 0.03 -31.44
CA PRO A 87 17.42 1.46 -31.30
C PRO A 87 16.95 2.12 -32.60
N GLY A 88 15.81 2.81 -32.54
CA GLY A 88 15.38 3.71 -33.61
C GLY A 88 16.41 4.79 -33.89
#